data_AF-A0A1Q9BU48-F1
#
_entry.id   AF-A0A1Q9BU48-F1
#
_cell.length_a   1.000
_cell.length_b   1.000
_cell.length_c   1.000
_cell.angle_alpha   90.00
_cell.angle_beta   90.00
_cell.angle_gamma   90.00
#
_symmetry.space_group_name_H-M   'P 1'
#
loop_
_entity.id
_entity.type
_entity.pdbx_description
1 polymer ?
#
loop_
_entity_poly.entity_id
_entity_poly.type
_entity_poly.pdbx_seq_one_letter_code
_entity_poly.pdbx_strand_id
1 'polypeptide(L)'
;MSRARFDVFVRMLLSALAQEQGSDSVYLDVLTARDLEMLRRHANPEAPPAAPATTQPDKRYMILTYRAEFDKVHYPLPLALDERSEEDVLRAMVARLRSELAQAQEANKAQKPPPPQHLADDERVSKLHLQNQQLPLP
;
A
#
# COMPACT_ATOMS: atom_id res chain seq x y z
N MET A 1 18.80 0.15 26.43
CA MET A 1 17.92 0.87 25.48
C MET A 1 18.55 0.79 24.11
N SER A 2 18.10 -0.15 23.27
CA SER A 2 18.59 -0.25 21.88
C SER A 2 18.00 0.90 21.07
N ARG A 3 18.78 1.96 20.84
CA ARG A 3 18.39 3.01 19.91
C ARG A 3 18.56 2.46 18.49
N ALA A 4 17.47 2.06 17.85
CA ALA A 4 17.50 1.74 16.43
C ALA A 4 17.99 2.96 15.65
N ARG A 5 18.87 2.74 14.66
CA ARG A 5 19.25 3.79 13.73
C ARG A 5 17.99 4.21 12.94
N PHE A 6 17.87 5.50 12.62
CA PHE A 6 16.66 6.05 12.00
C PHE A 6 16.31 5.35 10.68
N ASP A 7 17.32 5.04 9.86
CA ASP A 7 17.15 4.30 8.60
C ASP A 7 16.57 2.89 8.82
N VAL A 8 17.03 2.20 9.85
CA VAL A 8 16.51 0.88 10.24
C VAL A 8 15.07 0.99 10.73
N PHE A 9 14.78 2.00 11.55
CA PHE A 9 13.43 2.28 12.02
C PHE A 9 12.44 2.52 10.87
N VAL A 10 12.81 3.35 9.89
CA VAL A 10 11.97 3.63 8.72
C VAL A 10 11.73 2.37 7.90
N ARG A 11 12.75 1.52 7.71
CA ARG A 11 12.59 0.23 7.01
C ARG A 11 11.64 -0.70 7.75
N MET A 12 11.78 -0.84 9.08
CA MET A 12 10.86 -1.63 9.90
C MET A 12 9.42 -1.12 9.78
N LEU A 13 9.23 0.20 9.84
CA LEU A 13 7.91 0.82 9.70
C LEU A 13 7.30 0.55 8.32
N LEU A 14 8.09 0.69 7.24
CA LEU A 14 7.64 0.43 5.87
C LEU A 14 7.25 -1.03 5.67
N SER A 15 8.08 -1.99 6.10
CA SER A 15 7.77 -3.42 5.98
C SER A 15 6.50 -3.80 6.74
N ALA A 16 6.28 -3.22 7.93
CA ALA A 16 5.06 -3.44 8.70
C ALA A 16 3.80 -2.84 8.04
N LEU A 17 3.91 -1.68 7.38
CA LEU A 17 2.80 -1.06 6.64
C LEU A 17 2.49 -1.80 5.33
N ALA A 18 3.51 -2.25 4.61
CA ALA A 18 3.38 -2.96 3.35
C ALA A 18 2.93 -4.42 3.51
N GLN A 19 2.82 -4.91 4.77
CA GLN A 19 2.49 -6.30 5.10
C GLN A 19 3.33 -7.29 4.27
N GLU A 20 4.64 -7.02 4.16
CA GLU A 20 5.56 -7.87 3.41
C GLU A 20 5.57 -9.28 4.03
N GLN A 21 5.44 -10.29 3.17
CA GLN A 21 5.46 -11.69 3.60
C GLN A 21 6.81 -12.01 4.26
N GLY A 22 6.80 -12.34 5.55
CA GLY A 22 8.00 -12.68 6.34
C GLY A 22 8.32 -11.71 7.49
N SER A 23 7.56 -10.62 7.68
CA SER A 23 7.80 -9.67 8.78
C SER A 23 7.11 -10.03 10.10
N ASP A 24 7.05 -11.31 10.50
CA ASP A 24 6.41 -11.73 11.78
C ASP A 24 7.08 -11.11 13.03
N SER A 25 8.31 -10.62 12.86
CA SER A 25 9.06 -9.92 13.90
C SER A 25 8.71 -8.44 14.04
N VAL A 26 7.96 -7.83 13.11
CA VAL A 26 7.61 -6.41 13.16
C VAL A 26 6.13 -6.23 12.84
N TYR A 27 5.39 -5.57 13.74
CA TYR A 27 3.97 -5.28 13.53
C TYR A 27 3.56 -3.93 14.10
N LEU A 28 2.40 -3.44 13.68
CA LEU A 28 1.86 -2.12 14.02
C LEU A 28 0.49 -2.23 14.68
N ASP A 29 0.34 -1.52 15.80
CA ASP A 29 -0.93 -1.33 16.48
C ASP A 29 -1.27 0.17 16.52
N VAL A 30 -2.56 0.52 16.49
CA VAL A 30 -3.02 1.91 16.72
C VAL A 30 -3.89 1.92 17.97
N LEU A 31 -3.49 2.73 18.96
CA LEU A 31 -4.09 2.78 20.28
C LEU A 31 -4.60 4.17 20.62
N THR A 32 -5.70 4.24 21.35
CA THR A 32 -6.18 5.47 22.00
C THR A 32 -5.50 5.67 23.36
N ALA A 33 -5.66 6.87 23.94
CA ALA A 33 -5.24 7.12 25.31
C ALA A 33 -5.88 6.15 26.32
N ARG A 34 -7.14 5.76 26.09
CA ARG A 34 -7.85 4.77 26.91
C ARG A 34 -7.23 3.39 26.83
N ASP A 35 -6.86 2.94 25.62
CA ASP A 35 -6.25 1.62 25.42
C ASP A 35 -4.90 1.52 26.13
N LEU A 36 -4.10 2.59 26.07
CA LEU A 36 -2.83 2.67 26.82
C LEU A 36 -3.05 2.58 28.33
N GLU A 37 -4.08 3.23 28.87
CA GLU A 37 -4.40 3.14 30.28
C GLU A 37 -4.81 1.72 30.68
N MET A 38 -5.64 1.06 29.87
CA MET A 38 -6.02 -0.34 30.08
C MET A 38 -4.80 -1.27 30.04
N LEU A 39 -3.92 -1.12 29.03
CA LEU A 39 -2.68 -1.90 28.93
C LEU A 39 -1.76 -1.67 30.14
N ARG A 40 -1.65 -0.43 30.62
CA ARG A 40 -0.86 -0.12 31.82
C ARG A 40 -1.42 -0.79 33.06
N ARG A 41 -2.75 -0.79 33.25
CA ARG A 41 -3.42 -1.47 34.37
C ARG A 41 -3.27 -2.99 34.28
N HIS A 42 -3.32 -3.56 33.08
CA HIS A 42 -3.06 -4.99 32.88
C HIS A 42 -1.60 -5.37 33.18
N ALA A 43 -0.65 -4.53 32.80
CA ALA A 43 0.78 -4.76 33.05
C ALA A 43 1.16 -4.54 34.52
N ASN A 44 0.50 -3.60 35.21
CA ASN A 44 0.69 -3.33 36.63
C ASN A 44 -0.64 -2.92 37.29
N PRO A 45 -1.34 -3.86 37.96
CA PRO A 45 -2.65 -3.60 38.56
C PRO A 45 -2.60 -2.64 39.76
N GLU A 46 -1.43 -2.47 40.39
CA GLU A 46 -1.24 -1.53 41.50
C GLU A 46 -0.78 -0.13 41.05
N ALA A 47 -0.64 0.11 39.74
CA ALA A 47 -0.21 1.41 39.24
C ALA A 47 -1.22 2.51 39.62
N PRO A 48 -0.79 3.60 40.27
CA PRO A 48 -1.68 4.70 40.64
C PRO A 48 -2.33 5.26 39.37
N PRO A 49 -3.62 5.64 39.40
CA PRO A 49 -4.30 6.20 38.24
C PRO A 49 -3.45 7.32 37.67
N ALA A 50 -3.16 7.25 36.37
CA ALA A 50 -2.44 8.33 35.70
C ALA A 50 -3.27 9.60 35.92
N ALA A 51 -2.61 10.74 36.17
CA ALA A 51 -3.28 12.02 36.28
C ALA A 51 -4.31 12.12 35.15
N PRO A 52 -5.55 12.59 35.42
CA PRO A 52 -6.58 12.62 34.40
C PRO A 52 -5.96 13.29 33.19
N ALA A 53 -5.96 12.58 32.05
CA ALA A 53 -5.51 13.09 30.78
C ALA A 53 -6.50 14.18 30.34
N THR A 54 -6.53 15.28 31.08
CA THR A 54 -7.24 16.48 30.72
C THR A 54 -6.61 16.93 29.40
N THR A 55 -7.42 16.95 28.34
CA THR A 55 -7.34 17.83 27.15
C THR A 55 -7.00 17.27 25.77
N GLN A 56 -6.77 15.97 25.52
CA GLN A 56 -6.71 15.48 24.11
C GLN A 56 -7.51 14.19 23.88
N PRO A 57 -8.85 14.28 23.72
CA PRO A 57 -9.72 13.13 23.45
C PRO A 57 -9.31 12.34 22.19
N ASP A 58 -8.68 12.99 21.20
CA ASP A 58 -8.38 12.37 19.91
C ASP A 58 -6.90 12.03 19.68
N LYS A 59 -6.08 12.02 20.74
CA LYS A 59 -4.68 11.61 20.61
C LYS A 59 -4.58 10.11 20.34
N ARG A 60 -4.00 9.75 19.20
CA ARG A 60 -3.72 8.35 18.82
C ARG A 60 -2.23 8.05 18.97
N TYR A 61 -1.91 6.80 19.23
CA TYR A 61 -0.54 6.30 19.31
C TYR A 61 -0.40 5.13 18.35
N MET A 62 0.48 5.28 17.37
CA MET A 62 0.89 4.16 16.54
C MET A 62 2.08 3.47 17.23
N ILE A 63 1.95 2.19 17.53
CA ILE A 63 2.97 1.42 18.23
C ILE A 63 3.62 0.49 17.23
N LEU A 64 4.87 0.77 16.85
CA LEU A 64 5.69 -0.19 16.12
C LEU A 64 6.27 -1.15 17.15
N THR A 65 5.94 -2.43 17.03
CA THR A 65 6.47 -3.47 17.90
C THR A 65 7.46 -4.32 17.12
N TYR A 66 8.69 -4.39 17.62
CA TYR A 66 9.69 -5.34 17.17
C TYR A 66 9.78 -6.49 18.17
N ARG A 67 9.55 -7.72 17.72
CA ARG A 67 9.62 -8.95 18.52
C ARG A 67 10.71 -9.87 17.95
N ALA A 68 11.79 -9.99 18.70
CA ALA A 68 12.80 -11.03 18.52
C ALA A 68 12.51 -12.23 19.44
N GLU A 69 13.35 -13.28 19.37
CA GLU A 69 13.16 -14.51 20.16
C GLU A 69 13.15 -14.27 21.69
N PHE A 70 13.95 -13.31 22.15
CA PHE A 70 14.13 -13.03 23.58
C PHE A 70 13.86 -11.58 23.98
N ASP A 71 13.48 -10.72 23.02
CA ASP A 71 13.23 -9.30 23.28
C ASP A 71 12.00 -8.80 22.53
N LYS A 72 11.30 -7.87 23.17
CA LYS A 72 10.14 -7.19 22.61
C LYS A 72 10.27 -5.71 22.89
N VAL A 73 10.43 -4.93 21.84
CA VAL A 73 10.61 -3.48 21.92
C VAL A 73 9.42 -2.77 21.31
N HIS A 74 8.87 -1.81 22.06
CA HIS A 74 7.77 -0.96 21.63
C HIS A 74 8.28 0.45 21.32
N TYR A 75 7.99 0.94 20.12
CA TYR A 75 8.28 2.30 19.70
C TYR A 75 6.96 3.09 19.57
N PRO A 76 6.57 3.87 20.60
CA PRO A 76 5.35 4.66 20.54
C PRO A 76 5.54 5.90 19.68
N LEU A 77 4.63 6.10 18.73
CA LEU A 77 4.59 7.24 17.81
C LEU A 77 3.30 8.02 18.06
N PRO A 78 3.37 9.16 18.79
CA PRO A 78 2.21 10.01 19.01
C PRO A 78 1.74 10.62 17.68
N LEU A 79 0.47 10.46 17.37
CA LEU A 79 -0.19 11.05 16.22
C LEU A 79 -1.09 12.18 16.70
N ALA A 80 -0.90 13.37 16.13
CA ALA A 80 -1.85 14.46 16.28
C ALA A 80 -3.04 14.22 15.35
N LEU A 81 -4.25 14.47 15.83
CA LEU A 81 -5.42 14.51 14.97
C LEU A 81 -5.26 15.69 14.01
N ASP A 82 -5.39 15.42 12.72
CA ASP A 82 -5.50 16.45 11.70
C ASP A 82 -6.99 16.61 11.36
N GLU A 83 -7.64 17.65 11.89
CA GLU A 83 -9.08 17.91 11.72
C GLU A 83 -9.41 18.57 10.37
N ARG A 84 -8.43 18.72 9.48
CA ARG A 84 -8.65 19.35 8.19
C ARG A 84 -9.56 18.47 7.33
N SER A 85 -10.85 18.81 7.31
CA SER A 85 -11.81 18.35 6.29
C SER A 85 -11.46 19.03 4.97
N GLU A 86 -10.39 18.59 4.31
CA GLU A 86 -9.94 19.17 3.05
C GLU A 86 -10.75 18.61 1.87
N GLU A 87 -12.08 18.77 1.88
CA GLU A 87 -12.96 18.23 0.84
C GLU A 87 -12.49 18.67 -0.56
N ASP A 88 -12.02 19.91 -0.69
CA ASP A 88 -11.52 20.44 -1.95
C ASP A 88 -10.12 19.91 -2.32
N VAL A 89 -9.23 19.68 -1.35
CA VAL A 89 -7.93 19.04 -1.63
C VAL A 89 -8.12 17.60 -2.01
N LEU A 90 -9.03 16.88 -1.36
CA LEU A 90 -9.41 15.52 -1.70
C LEU A 90 -10.02 15.47 -3.11
N ARG A 91 -10.95 16.39 -3.44
CA ARG A 91 -11.51 16.50 -4.79
C ARG A 91 -10.43 16.78 -5.83
N ALA A 92 -9.53 17.73 -5.57
CA ALA A 92 -8.42 18.04 -6.47
C ALA A 92 -7.48 16.85 -6.65
N MET A 93 -7.17 16.14 -5.56
CA MET A 93 -6.34 14.93 -5.59
C MET A 93 -7.00 13.81 -6.40
N VAL A 94 -8.30 13.57 -6.21
CA VAL A 94 -9.05 12.57 -7.00
C VAL A 94 -9.06 12.92 -8.48
N ALA A 95 -9.31 14.20 -8.84
CA ALA A 95 -9.29 14.64 -10.23
C ALA A 95 -7.91 14.42 -10.87
N ARG A 96 -6.85 14.78 -10.15
CA ARG A 96 -5.47 14.56 -10.59
C ARG A 96 -5.16 13.08 -10.78
N LEU A 97 -5.45 12.23 -9.79
CA LEU A 97 -5.17 10.79 -9.85
C LEU A 97 -5.94 10.11 -10.99
N ARG A 98 -7.18 10.51 -11.25
CA ARG A 98 -7.96 10.02 -12.39
C ARG A 98 -7.33 10.41 -13.73
N SER A 99 -6.78 11.63 -13.83
CA SER A 99 -6.07 12.08 -15.03
C SER A 99 -4.78 11.28 -15.25
N GLU A 100 -3.98 11.07 -14.21
CA GLU A 100 -2.75 10.27 -14.27
C GLU A 100 -3.04 8.81 -14.69
N LEU A 101 -4.11 8.20 -14.15
CA LEU A 101 -4.54 6.85 -14.54
C LEU A 101 -4.98 6.78 -16.00
N ALA A 102 -5.75 7.76 -16.49
CA ALA A 102 -6.18 7.78 -17.90
C ALA A 102 -4.98 7.86 -18.85
N GLN A 103 -3.98 8.70 -18.51
CA GLN A 103 -2.74 8.81 -19.30
C GLN A 103 -1.94 7.52 -19.28
N ALA A 104 -1.78 6.89 -18.11
CA ALA A 104 -1.08 5.61 -17.99
C ALA A 104 -1.77 4.49 -18.77
N GLN A 105 -3.10 4.44 -18.76
CA GLN A 105 -3.87 3.47 -19.54
C GLN A 105 -3.73 3.68 -21.04
N GLU A 106 -3.77 4.93 -21.52
CA GLU A 106 -3.58 5.23 -22.94
C GLU A 106 -2.17 4.87 -23.40
N ALA A 107 -1.14 5.20 -22.60
CA ALA A 107 0.24 4.80 -22.88
C ALA A 107 0.41 3.28 -22.95
N ASN A 108 -0.24 2.53 -22.05
CA ASN A 108 -0.20 1.07 -22.03
C ASN A 108 -0.97 0.46 -23.22
N LYS A 109 -2.09 1.07 -23.63
CA LYS A 109 -2.87 0.66 -24.80
C LYS A 109 -2.11 0.93 -26.11
N ALA A 110 -1.39 2.05 -26.20
CA ALA A 110 -0.51 2.37 -27.33
C ALA A 110 0.72 1.46 -27.41
N GLN A 111 1.14 0.86 -26.30
CA GLN A 111 2.23 -0.12 -26.24
C GLN A 111 1.80 -1.55 -26.58
N LYS A 112 0.49 -1.83 -26.70
CA LYS A 112 0.02 -3.13 -27.20
C LYS A 112 0.32 -3.17 -28.71
N PRO A 113 1.23 -4.04 -29.17
CA PRO A 113 1.57 -4.10 -30.59
C PRO A 113 0.30 -4.38 -31.41
N PRO A 114 0.15 -3.76 -32.60
CA PRO A 114 -0.97 -4.06 -33.47
C PRO A 114 -1.04 -5.58 -33.71
N PRO A 115 -2.25 -6.16 -33.78
CA PRO A 115 -2.40 -7.58 -34.10
C PRO A 115 -1.58 -7.90 -35.36
N PRO A 116 -0.82 -9.01 -35.38
CA PRO A 116 0.08 -9.32 -36.48
C PRO A 116 -0.71 -9.35 -37.79
N GLN A 117 -0.35 -8.48 -38.72
CA GLN A 117 -1.00 -8.31 -40.03
C GLN A 117 -0.93 -9.58 -40.91
N HIS A 118 -0.07 -10.54 -40.54
CA HIS A 118 0.12 -11.82 -41.25
C HIS A 118 -1.14 -12.68 -41.36
N LEU A 119 -2.14 -12.52 -40.49
CA LEU A 119 -3.42 -13.26 -40.61
C LEU A 119 -4.22 -12.88 -41.86
N ALA A 120 -4.07 -11.65 -42.37
CA ALA A 120 -4.75 -11.21 -43.59
C ALA A 120 -4.02 -11.68 -44.86
N ASP A 121 -2.70 -11.90 -44.79
CA ASP A 121 -1.91 -12.36 -45.93
C ASP A 121 -2.10 -13.87 -46.16
N ASP A 122 -2.26 -14.66 -45.10
CA ASP A 122 -2.46 -16.11 -45.19
C ASP A 122 -3.75 -16.49 -45.96
N GLU A 123 -4.84 -15.74 -45.72
CA GLU A 123 -6.12 -15.98 -46.41
C GLU A 123 -6.04 -15.57 -47.90
N ARG A 124 -5.28 -14.51 -48.21
CA ARG A 124 -5.07 -14.03 -49.58
C ARG A 124 -4.18 -14.98 -50.38
N VAL A 125 -3.10 -15.47 -49.77
CA VAL A 125 -2.20 -16.46 -50.36
C VAL A 125 -2.92 -17.79 -50.60
N SER A 126 -3.78 -18.20 -49.67
CA SER A 126 -4.62 -19.40 -49.81
C SER A 126 -5.63 -19.27 -50.97
N LYS A 127 -6.29 -18.11 -51.12
CA LYS A 127 -7.17 -17.84 -52.27
C LYS A 127 -6.43 -17.83 -53.60
N LEU A 128 -5.24 -17.23 -53.67
CA LEU A 128 -4.41 -17.19 -54.87
C LEU A 128 -3.92 -18.58 -55.30
N HIS A 129 -3.53 -19.44 -54.34
CA HIS A 129 -3.16 -20.82 -54.61
C HIS A 129 -4.34 -21.64 -55.15
N LEU A 130 -5.52 -21.46 -54.57
CA LEU A 130 -6.72 -22.17 -55.03
C LEU A 130 -7.12 -21.75 -56.45
N GLN A 131 -6.98 -20.47 -56.77
CA GLN A 131 -7.31 -19.93 -58.09
C GLN A 131 -6.32 -20.38 -59.16
N ASN A 132 -5.01 -20.45 -58.85
CA ASN A 132 -4.01 -21.00 -59.78
C ASN A 132 -4.19 -22.50 -60.05
N GLN A 133 -4.76 -23.25 -59.11
CA GLN A 133 -5.01 -24.68 -59.29
C GLN A 133 -6.26 -24.97 -60.16
N GLN A 134 -7.10 -23.97 -60.41
CA GLN A 134 -8.33 -24.08 -61.19
C GLN A 134 -8.18 -23.64 -62.65
N LEU A 135 -6.99 -23.20 -63.09
CA LEU A 135 -6.74 -22.94 -64.50
C LEU A 135 -6.50 -24.28 -65.23
N PRO A 136 -7.31 -24.63 -66.25
CA PRO A 136 -7.00 -25.75 -67.12
C PRO A 136 -5.75 -25.42 -67.94
N LEU A 137 -4.77 -26.32 -67.92
CA LEU A 137 -3.58 -26.23 -68.77
C LEU A 137 -4.00 -26.38 -70.25
N PRO A 138 -3.40 -25.60 -71.16
CA PRO A 138 -3.70 -25.67 -72.60
C PRO A 138 -3.31 -26.99 -73.25
#